data_AF-B4RB05-F1
#
_entry.id   AF-B4RB05-F1
#
_cell.length_a   1.000
_cell.length_b   1.000
_cell.length_c   1.000
_cell.angle_alpha   90.00
_cell.angle_beta   90.00
_cell.angle_gamma   90.00
#
_symmetry.space_group_name_H-M   'P 1'
#
loop_
_entity.id
_entity.type
_entity.pdbx_description
1 polymer ?
#
loop_
_entity_poly.entity_id
_entity_poly.type
_entity_poly.pdbx_seq_one_letter_code
_entity_poly.pdbx_strand_id
1 'polypeptide(L)'
;MTEMNAPRPPFRNARNAAKLLAVGAAGLVLTGCIGNPLVDAKVDPASPVAADVARLTRTNRDYPRFSEIPAPPTDLRPVGLYGREAEAVKAAGARLIAETAPETWTLGDTQAFADRARRDAGPELEPATDRDSDAFARELRERATPPPPR
;
A
#
# COMPACT_ATOMS: atom_id res chain seq x y z
N MET A 1 -51.15 -0.55 -39.04
CA MET A 1 -51.13 0.72 -38.28
C MET A 1 -49.74 0.85 -37.70
N THR A 2 -48.89 1.69 -38.28
CA THR A 2 -47.55 1.95 -37.76
C THR A 2 -47.43 3.46 -37.62
N GLU A 3 -47.58 3.95 -36.39
CA GLU A 3 -47.41 5.37 -36.06
C GLU A 3 -45.92 5.59 -35.73
N MET A 4 -45.28 6.49 -36.48
CA MET A 4 -43.85 6.79 -36.38
C MET A 4 -43.66 7.99 -35.45
N ASN A 5 -43.09 7.74 -34.26
CA ASN A 5 -42.80 8.76 -33.25
C ASN A 5 -41.53 9.54 -33.63
N ALA A 6 -41.63 10.85 -33.85
CA ALA A 6 -40.49 11.70 -34.20
C ALA A 6 -39.83 12.30 -32.94
N PRO A 7 -38.50 12.21 -32.78
CA PRO A 7 -37.81 12.85 -31.66
C PRO A 7 -37.72 14.37 -31.87
N ARG A 8 -38.06 15.13 -30.82
CA ARG A 8 -37.97 16.60 -30.80
C ARG A 8 -36.51 17.06 -30.65
N PRO A 9 -36.05 18.11 -31.37
CA PRO A 9 -34.69 18.62 -31.21
C PRO A 9 -34.52 19.34 -29.86
N PRO A 10 -33.41 19.10 -29.13
CA PRO A 10 -33.27 19.51 -27.73
C PRO A 10 -32.92 20.98 -27.47
N PHE A 11 -32.72 21.84 -28.48
CA PHE A 11 -32.20 23.19 -28.23
C PHE A 11 -32.97 24.26 -28.99
N ARG A 12 -33.95 24.87 -28.32
CA ARG A 12 -34.81 25.93 -28.87
C ARG A 12 -34.32 27.36 -28.58
N ASN A 13 -33.26 27.56 -27.79
CA ASN A 13 -32.86 28.89 -27.33
C ASN A 13 -31.36 29.14 -27.53
N ALA A 14 -31.01 29.91 -28.57
CA ALA A 14 -29.64 30.35 -28.90
C ALA A 14 -28.91 31.04 -27.72
N ARG A 15 -29.68 31.65 -26.80
CA ARG A 15 -29.17 32.29 -25.58
C ARG A 15 -28.52 31.33 -24.58
N ASN A 16 -28.91 30.05 -24.58
CA ASN A 16 -28.34 29.03 -23.70
C ASN A 16 -27.10 28.35 -24.32
N ALA A 17 -27.02 28.31 -25.66
CA ALA A 17 -25.85 27.83 -26.39
C ALA A 17 -24.63 28.73 -26.16
N ALA A 18 -24.82 30.05 -26.16
CA ALA A 18 -23.74 31.02 -25.92
C ALA A 18 -23.14 30.90 -24.50
N LYS A 19 -23.96 30.58 -23.49
CA LYS A 19 -23.48 30.39 -22.11
C LYS A 19 -22.65 29.11 -21.94
N LEU A 20 -23.03 28.02 -22.62
CA LEU A 20 -22.27 26.78 -22.62
C LEU A 20 -20.92 26.90 -23.35
N LEU A 21 -20.88 27.69 -24.43
CA LEU A 21 -19.65 27.93 -25.19
C LEU A 21 -18.61 28.77 -24.41
N ALA A 22 -19.08 29.76 -23.63
CA ALA A 22 -18.21 30.60 -22.80
C ALA A 22 -17.57 29.83 -21.63
N VAL A 23 -18.29 28.86 -21.04
CA VAL A 23 -17.75 28.00 -19.97
C VAL A 23 -16.80 26.93 -20.53
N GLY A 24 -17.08 26.39 -21.72
CA GLY A 24 -16.18 25.44 -22.40
C GLY A 24 -14.86 26.06 -22.84
N ALA A 25 -14.87 27.32 -23.30
CA ALA A 25 -13.67 28.04 -23.72
C ALA A 25 -12.73 28.39 -22.55
N ALA A 26 -13.26 28.68 -21.37
CA ALA A 26 -12.46 28.98 -20.18
C ALA A 26 -11.73 27.75 -19.62
N GLY A 27 -12.30 26.54 -19.79
CA GLY A 27 -11.66 25.28 -19.38
C GLY A 27 -10.44 24.90 -20.22
N LEU A 28 -10.40 25.30 -21.50
CA LEU A 28 -9.31 24.98 -22.43
C LEU A 28 -8.03 25.82 -22.19
N VAL A 29 -8.13 26.97 -21.52
CA VAL A 29 -6.99 27.86 -21.27
C VAL A 29 -6.16 27.38 -20.05
N LEU A 30 -6.77 26.63 -19.12
CA LEU A 30 -6.10 26.16 -17.90
C LEU A 30 -5.38 24.82 -18.07
N THR A 31 -5.49 24.15 -19.22
CA THR A 31 -4.80 22.87 -19.51
C THR A 31 -3.49 23.05 -20.31
N GLY A 32 -3.04 24.29 -20.52
CA GLY A 32 -1.98 24.64 -21.48
C GLY A 32 -0.52 24.32 -21.11
N CYS A 33 -0.22 23.64 -19.99
CA CYS A 33 1.16 23.32 -19.60
C CYS A 33 1.58 21.86 -19.87
N ILE A 34 0.71 21.05 -20.47
CA ILE A 34 1.07 19.67 -20.85
C ILE A 34 1.30 19.71 -22.35
N GLY A 35 2.57 19.68 -22.77
CA GLY A 35 2.94 19.46 -24.17
C GLY A 35 2.21 18.23 -24.71
N ASN A 36 1.91 18.20 -26.01
CA ASN A 36 1.07 17.18 -26.63
C ASN A 36 1.46 15.76 -26.16
N PRO A 37 0.63 15.07 -25.35
CA PRO A 37 0.97 13.77 -24.79
C PRO A 37 0.99 12.66 -25.84
N LEU A 38 0.59 12.98 -27.08
CA LEU A 38 0.57 12.08 -28.21
C LEU A 38 1.82 12.22 -29.10
N VAL A 39 2.79 13.06 -28.70
CA VAL A 39 4.06 13.22 -29.43
C VAL A 39 5.18 12.58 -28.63
N ASP A 40 5.95 11.71 -29.29
CA ASP A 40 7.10 11.06 -28.69
C ASP A 40 8.14 12.09 -28.22
N ALA A 41 8.62 11.93 -26.98
CA ALA A 41 9.69 12.74 -26.45
C ALA A 41 11.01 12.45 -27.19
N LYS A 42 11.72 13.50 -27.58
CA LYS A 42 13.06 13.35 -28.19
C LYS A 42 14.06 12.90 -27.14
N VAL A 43 14.89 11.92 -27.49
CA VAL A 43 16.01 11.48 -26.65
C VAL A 43 17.06 12.58 -26.62
N ASP A 44 17.42 13.03 -25.41
CA ASP A 44 18.51 13.99 -25.21
C ASP A 44 19.87 13.34 -25.54
N PRO A 45 20.65 13.87 -26.51
CA PRO A 45 21.95 13.32 -26.87
C PRO A 45 23.01 13.46 -25.78
N ALA A 46 22.85 14.36 -24.80
CA ALA A 46 23.75 14.48 -23.66
C ALA A 46 23.49 13.41 -22.57
N SER A 47 22.42 12.62 -22.71
CA SER A 47 22.06 11.59 -21.74
C SER A 47 23.05 10.42 -21.76
N PRO A 48 23.51 9.91 -20.61
CA PRO A 48 24.40 8.75 -20.53
C PRO A 48 23.77 7.47 -21.09
N VAL A 49 22.43 7.42 -21.24
CA VAL A 49 21.69 6.27 -21.79
C VAL A 49 21.25 6.50 -23.25
N ALA A 50 21.63 7.61 -23.89
CA ALA A 50 21.16 7.95 -25.24
C ALA A 50 21.51 6.86 -26.27
N ALA A 51 22.72 6.29 -26.18
CA ALA A 51 23.17 5.20 -27.05
C ALA A 51 22.33 3.93 -26.86
N ASP A 52 21.98 3.59 -25.62
CA ASP A 52 21.17 2.41 -25.31
C ASP A 52 19.72 2.58 -25.76
N VAL A 53 19.13 3.76 -25.55
CA VAL A 53 17.77 4.04 -26.03
C VAL A 53 17.73 3.97 -27.56
N ALA A 54 18.71 4.55 -28.25
CA ALA A 54 18.81 4.47 -29.71
C ALA A 54 19.00 3.03 -30.21
N ARG A 55 19.79 2.21 -29.51
CA ARG A 55 19.96 0.79 -29.82
C ARG A 55 18.66 0.01 -29.63
N LEU A 56 17.99 0.18 -28.49
CA LEU A 56 16.76 -0.54 -28.15
C LEU A 56 15.58 -0.16 -29.05
N THR A 57 15.44 1.11 -29.42
CA THR A 57 14.38 1.59 -30.32
C THR A 57 14.57 1.14 -31.77
N ARG A 58 15.82 0.98 -32.22
CA ARG A 58 16.13 0.50 -33.58
C ARG A 58 16.18 -1.01 -33.70
N THR A 59 16.24 -1.73 -32.59
CA THR A 59 16.26 -3.20 -32.60
C THR A 59 14.86 -3.69 -32.95
N ASN A 60 14.71 -4.30 -34.12
CA ASN A 60 13.50 -5.04 -34.45
C ASN A 60 13.48 -6.32 -33.60
N ARG A 61 12.56 -6.38 -32.64
CA ARG A 61 12.36 -7.52 -31.75
C ARG A 61 10.92 -7.97 -31.83
N ASP A 62 10.71 -9.26 -31.64
CA ASP A 62 9.37 -9.79 -31.47
C ASP A 62 8.81 -9.25 -30.15
N TYR A 63 7.70 -8.51 -30.25
CA TYR A 63 6.97 -8.03 -29.09
C TYR A 63 5.97 -9.09 -28.67
N PRO A 64 5.80 -9.32 -27.35
CA PRO A 64 4.78 -10.23 -26.88
C PRO A 64 3.41 -9.74 -27.36
N ARG A 65 2.63 -10.66 -27.91
CA ARG A 65 1.26 -10.38 -28.38
C ARG A 65 0.27 -10.65 -27.27
N PHE A 66 -0.87 -9.96 -27.30
CA PHE A 66 -1.98 -10.29 -26.40
C PHE A 66 -2.46 -11.75 -26.53
N SER A 67 -2.28 -12.35 -27.71
CA SER A 67 -2.56 -13.77 -27.95
C SER A 67 -1.60 -14.74 -27.26
N GLU A 68 -0.45 -14.26 -26.79
CA GLU A 68 0.57 -15.05 -26.09
C GLU A 68 0.39 -15.01 -24.57
N ILE A 69 -0.58 -14.23 -24.08
CA ILE A 69 -0.96 -14.24 -22.66
C ILE A 69 -1.53 -15.63 -22.35
N PRO A 70 -0.94 -16.38 -21.40
CA PRO A 70 -1.45 -17.68 -21.01
C PRO A 70 -2.88 -17.59 -20.50
N ALA A 71 -3.66 -18.65 -20.69
CA ALA A 71 -4.98 -18.75 -20.07
C ALA A 71 -4.85 -18.66 -18.53
N PRO A 72 -5.86 -18.09 -17.84
CA PRO A 72 -5.89 -18.08 -16.39
C PRO A 72 -5.72 -19.50 -15.82
N PRO A 73 -4.96 -19.68 -14.73
CA PRO A 73 -4.88 -20.96 -14.04
C PRO A 73 -6.28 -21.45 -13.63
N THR A 74 -6.52 -22.76 -13.74
CA THR A 74 -7.81 -23.38 -13.39
C THR A 74 -7.94 -23.72 -11.92
N ASP A 75 -6.84 -23.65 -11.17
CA ASP A 75 -6.72 -23.94 -9.74
C ASP A 75 -6.95 -22.69 -8.85
N LEU A 76 -7.46 -21.61 -9.43
CA LEU A 76 -7.85 -20.42 -8.67
C LEU A 76 -9.06 -20.71 -7.79
N ARG A 77 -9.04 -20.19 -6.56
CA ARG A 77 -10.18 -20.25 -5.65
C ARG A 77 -11.40 -19.58 -6.31
N PRO A 78 -12.55 -20.26 -6.41
CA PRO A 78 -13.81 -19.65 -6.84
C PRO A 78 -14.16 -18.38 -6.03
N VAL A 79 -14.58 -17.31 -6.71
CA VAL A 79 -14.89 -16.01 -6.08
C VAL A 79 -15.86 -16.14 -4.88
N GLY A 80 -16.87 -17.00 -4.99
CA GLY A 80 -17.85 -17.22 -3.92
C GLY A 80 -17.27 -17.86 -2.65
N LEU A 81 -16.13 -18.55 -2.72
CA LEU A 81 -15.49 -19.14 -1.54
C LEU A 81 -14.83 -18.07 -0.66
N TYR A 82 -14.29 -16.99 -1.24
CA TYR A 82 -13.74 -15.89 -0.45
C TYR A 82 -14.79 -15.27 0.48
N GLY A 83 -16.00 -15.04 -0.02
CA GLY A 83 -17.10 -14.51 0.78
C GLY A 83 -17.50 -15.45 1.92
N ARG A 84 -17.60 -16.76 1.64
CA ARG A 84 -17.95 -17.76 2.66
C ARG A 84 -16.91 -17.85 3.78
N GLU A 85 -15.63 -17.87 3.42
CA GLU A 85 -14.54 -17.91 4.40
C GLU A 85 -14.48 -16.61 5.23
N ALA A 86 -14.68 -15.46 4.60
CA ALA A 86 -14.74 -14.18 5.30
C ALA A 86 -15.89 -14.15 6.32
N GLU A 87 -17.08 -14.63 5.94
CA GLU A 87 -18.21 -14.73 6.88
C GLU A 87 -17.94 -15.73 8.01
N ALA A 88 -17.26 -16.85 7.74
CA ALA A 88 -16.86 -17.79 8.77
C ALA A 88 -15.90 -17.15 9.80
N VAL A 89 -14.92 -16.36 9.35
CA VAL A 89 -13.99 -15.63 10.23
C VAL A 89 -14.74 -14.60 11.07
N LYS A 90 -15.66 -13.82 10.48
CA LYS A 90 -16.49 -12.86 11.22
C LYS A 90 -17.33 -13.54 12.29
N ALA A 91 -17.97 -14.66 11.95
CA ALA A 91 -18.77 -15.43 12.89
C ALA A 91 -17.93 -15.97 14.05
N ALA A 92 -16.73 -16.49 13.77
CA ALA A 92 -15.79 -16.93 14.79
C ALA A 92 -15.34 -15.78 15.72
N GLY A 93 -15.07 -14.60 15.14
CA GLY A 93 -14.73 -13.40 15.91
C GLY A 93 -15.87 -12.93 16.80
N ALA A 94 -17.10 -12.89 16.29
CA ALA A 94 -18.29 -12.55 17.06
C ALA A 94 -18.51 -13.52 18.23
N ARG A 95 -18.30 -14.82 17.99
CA ARG A 95 -18.37 -15.84 19.03
C ARG A 95 -17.29 -15.66 20.09
N LEU A 96 -16.04 -15.40 19.69
CA LEU A 96 -14.94 -15.15 20.64
C LEU A 96 -15.21 -13.93 21.52
N ILE A 97 -15.72 -12.83 20.93
CA ILE A 97 -16.11 -11.64 21.69
C ILE A 97 -17.17 -11.99 22.73
N ALA A 98 -18.21 -12.74 22.35
CA ALA A 98 -19.25 -13.17 23.26
C ALA A 98 -18.72 -14.09 24.38
N GLU A 99 -17.83 -15.03 24.04
CA GLU A 99 -17.24 -15.97 25.02
C GLU A 99 -16.27 -15.28 26.00
N THR A 100 -15.62 -14.20 25.58
CA THR A 100 -14.64 -13.44 26.39
C THR A 100 -15.23 -12.17 27.02
N ALA A 101 -16.53 -11.96 26.88
CA ALA A 101 -17.18 -10.77 27.41
C ALA A 101 -16.98 -10.67 28.94
N PRO A 102 -16.81 -9.46 29.51
CA PRO A 102 -16.50 -9.30 30.94
C PRO A 102 -17.47 -9.99 31.90
N GLU A 103 -18.71 -10.21 31.46
CA GLU A 103 -19.75 -10.92 32.20
C GLU A 103 -19.64 -12.45 32.18
N THR A 104 -18.84 -13.05 31.29
CA THR A 104 -18.71 -14.52 31.16
C THR A 104 -17.64 -15.11 32.07
N TRP A 105 -16.81 -14.28 32.70
CA TRP A 105 -15.77 -14.72 33.61
C TRP A 105 -15.67 -13.79 34.81
N THR A 106 -15.23 -14.34 35.94
CA THR A 106 -14.94 -13.56 37.15
C THR A 106 -13.48 -13.76 37.50
N LEU A 107 -12.76 -12.66 37.73
CA LEU A 107 -11.36 -12.71 38.16
C LEU A 107 -11.29 -12.80 39.69
N GLY A 108 -11.07 -14.00 40.21
CA GLY A 108 -10.79 -14.24 41.63
C GLY A 108 -9.30 -14.16 41.95
N ASP A 109 -8.96 -13.99 43.23
CA ASP A 109 -7.61 -14.18 43.79
C ASP A 109 -6.48 -13.41 43.09
N THR A 110 -6.78 -12.23 42.51
CA THR A 110 -5.80 -11.37 41.82
C THR A 110 -4.61 -11.03 42.71
N GLN A 111 -4.85 -10.81 44.00
CA GLN A 111 -3.80 -10.51 44.96
C GLN A 111 -2.88 -11.71 45.21
N ALA A 112 -3.44 -12.91 45.36
CA ALA A 112 -2.64 -14.13 45.55
C ALA A 112 -1.80 -14.46 44.31
N PHE A 113 -2.37 -14.24 43.11
CA PHE A 113 -1.64 -14.31 41.85
C PHE A 113 -0.49 -13.30 41.80
N ALA A 114 -0.76 -12.03 42.10
CA ALA A 114 0.26 -10.96 42.09
C ALA A 114 1.37 -11.21 43.14
N ASP A 115 1.01 -11.68 44.33
CA ASP A 115 1.96 -12.06 45.37
C ASP A 115 2.83 -13.25 44.96
N ARG A 116 2.26 -14.23 44.25
CA ARG A 116 3.02 -15.34 43.67
C ARG A 116 3.97 -14.86 42.58
N ALA A 117 3.49 -14.04 41.65
CA ALA A 117 4.32 -13.47 40.59
C ALA A 117 5.49 -12.66 41.16
N ARG A 118 5.26 -11.86 42.22
CA ARG A 118 6.32 -11.13 42.92
C ARG A 118 7.35 -12.05 43.60
N ARG A 119 6.90 -13.18 44.18
CA ARG A 119 7.84 -14.19 44.73
C ARG A 119 8.65 -14.87 43.64
N ASP A 120 8.01 -15.23 42.53
CA ASP A 120 8.64 -15.95 41.41
C ASP A 120 9.61 -15.05 40.63
N ALA A 121 9.33 -13.75 40.52
CA ALA A 121 10.21 -12.77 39.89
C ALA A 121 11.54 -12.58 40.64
N GLY A 122 11.61 -12.98 41.91
CA GLY A 122 12.77 -12.77 42.75
C GLY A 122 12.85 -11.34 43.30
N PRO A 123 13.95 -11.01 44.00
CA PRO A 123 14.14 -9.66 44.54
C PRO A 123 14.23 -8.63 43.41
N GLU A 124 13.67 -7.45 43.64
CA GLU A 124 13.91 -6.29 42.77
C GLU A 124 15.43 -6.05 42.71
N LEU A 125 15.99 -6.12 41.51
CA LEU A 125 17.40 -5.82 41.32
C LEU A 125 17.55 -4.31 41.25
N GLU A 126 18.46 -3.76 42.05
CA GLU A 126 18.81 -2.34 41.94
C GLU A 126 19.19 -2.01 40.49
N PRO A 127 18.65 -0.93 39.91
CA PRO A 127 19.04 -0.51 38.58
C PRO A 127 20.56 -0.28 38.55
N ALA A 128 21.23 -0.82 37.53
CA ALA A 128 22.67 -0.66 37.37
C ALA A 128 23.02 0.84 37.37
N THR A 129 24.03 1.24 38.17
CA THR A 129 24.44 2.63 38.22
C THR A 129 25.36 2.95 37.04
N ASP A 130 25.40 4.21 36.60
CA ASP A 130 26.30 4.66 35.53
C ASP A 130 27.77 4.32 35.83
N ARG A 131 28.15 4.33 37.13
CA ARG A 131 29.50 3.97 37.60
C ARG A 131 29.84 2.50 37.29
N ASP A 132 28.88 1.60 37.34
CA ASP A 132 29.09 0.17 37.05
C ASP A 132 29.31 -0.05 35.55
N SER A 133 28.60 0.72 34.71
CA SER A 133 28.76 0.71 33.25
C SER A 133 30.13 1.22 32.81
N ASP A 134 30.62 2.31 33.43
CA ASP A 134 31.94 2.87 33.14
C ASP A 134 33.08 1.93 33.58
N ALA A 135 32.94 1.29 34.74
CA ALA A 135 33.90 0.32 35.24
C ALA A 135 33.97 -0.91 34.31
N PHE A 136 32.82 -1.44 33.89
CA PHE A 136 32.73 -2.55 32.93
C PHE A 136 33.32 -2.18 31.56
N ALA A 137 32.99 -0.99 31.05
CA ALA A 137 33.55 -0.50 29.79
C ALA A 137 35.08 -0.32 29.88
N ARG A 138 35.62 0.08 31.03
CA ARG A 138 37.07 0.15 31.25
C ARG A 138 37.70 -1.25 31.25
N GLU A 139 37.13 -2.20 31.96
CA GLU A 139 37.61 -3.60 31.98
C GLU A 139 37.64 -4.22 30.58
N LEU A 140 36.59 -3.97 29.77
CA LEU A 140 36.54 -4.43 28.38
C LEU A 140 37.66 -3.84 27.52
N ARG A 141 38.00 -2.56 27.71
CA ARG A 141 39.10 -1.90 26.98
C ARG A 141 40.45 -2.45 27.40
N GLU A 142 40.65 -2.71 28.70
CA GLU A 142 41.89 -3.28 29.24
C GLU A 142 42.12 -4.72 28.75
N ARG A 143 41.06 -5.50 28.55
CA ARG A 143 41.13 -6.87 28.02
C ARG A 143 41.26 -6.96 26.51
N ALA A 144 40.96 -5.88 25.77
CA ALA A 144 41.05 -5.88 24.33
C ALA A 144 42.51 -5.84 23.87
N THR A 145 42.95 -6.80 23.07
CA THR A 145 44.27 -6.75 22.41
C THR A 145 44.26 -5.64 21.35
N PRO A 146 45.18 -4.67 21.39
CA PRO A 146 45.24 -3.61 20.40
C PRO A 146 45.42 -4.16 18.98
N PRO A 147 44.80 -3.56 17.95
CA PRO A 147 45.01 -3.98 16.57
C PRO A 147 46.47 -3.74 16.16
N PRO A 148 47.07 -4.63 15.34
CA PRO A 148 48.46 -4.48 14.92
C PRO A 148 48.67 -3.21 14.09
N PRO A 149 49.86 -2.57 14.20
CA PRO A 149 50.19 -1.38 13.43
C PRO A 149 50.25 -1.70 11.93
N ARG A 150 49.88 -0.73 11.09
CA ARG A 150 50.07 -0.77 9.64
C ARG A 150 51.43 -0.19 9.25
#